data_AF-A0A6P2BUR5-F1
#
_entry.id   AF-A0A6P2BUR5-F1
#
_cell.length_a   1.000
_cell.length_b   1.000
_cell.length_c   1.000
_cell.angle_alpha   90.00
_cell.angle_beta   90.00
_cell.angle_gamma   90.00
#
_symmetry.space_group_name_H-M   'P 1'
#
loop_
_entity.id
_entity.type
_entity.pdbx_description
1 polymer ?
#
loop_
_entity_poly.entity_id
_entity_poly.type
_entity_poly.pdbx_seq_one_letter_code
_entity_poly.pdbx_strand_id
1 'polypeptide(L)'
;MSGMSEEKEQSRGIAGVIWALEHAQDVVSVMVGVMLAILAAVVLILGVVEFFRDIRHGSVETAVVNLLNRVLLVLILVEIMHTVVLSLRAHHLVAQPLLAVGLVAVIRKILFVLSSEEPVSSTELALLIAMIGVFVLALILVSRFDPAETDSGVSAAGPAPAFNAGSDDQ
;
A
#
# COMPACT_ATOMS: atom_id res chain seq x y z
N MET A 1 32.68 33.23 -24.38
CA MET A 1 31.38 32.60 -24.69
C MET A 1 31.57 31.11 -24.97
N SER A 2 32.05 30.33 -23.98
CA SER A 2 32.28 28.88 -24.11
C SER A 2 32.16 28.22 -22.73
N GLY A 3 30.95 28.22 -22.18
CA GLY A 3 30.67 27.63 -20.87
C GLY A 3 29.18 27.40 -20.61
N MET A 4 28.33 27.49 -21.63
CA MET A 4 26.86 27.37 -21.52
C MET A 4 26.30 26.19 -22.32
N SER A 5 27.15 25.34 -22.91
CA SER A 5 26.74 24.21 -23.76
C SER A 5 26.75 22.85 -23.04
N GLU A 6 27.46 22.68 -21.93
CA GLU A 6 27.59 21.37 -21.26
C GLU A 6 26.43 21.04 -20.30
N GLU A 7 25.69 22.03 -19.80
CA GLU A 7 24.64 21.82 -18.80
C GLU A 7 23.32 21.27 -19.39
N LYS A 8 23.09 21.45 -20.69
CA LYS A 8 21.84 21.06 -21.37
C LYS A 8 21.81 19.61 -21.87
N GLU A 9 22.96 18.96 -22.00
CA GLU A 9 23.05 17.56 -22.45
C GLU A 9 22.78 16.58 -21.30
N GLN A 10 23.26 16.89 -20.09
CA GLN A 10 23.13 16.01 -18.93
C GLN A 10 21.68 15.84 -18.46
N SER A 11 20.86 16.90 -18.58
CA SER A 11 19.44 16.88 -18.19
C SER A 11 18.54 16.06 -19.16
N ARG A 12 18.89 16.02 -20.45
CA ARG A 12 18.16 15.22 -21.47
C ARG A 12 18.39 13.72 -21.32
N GLY A 13 19.61 13.31 -20.93
CA GLY A 13 19.92 11.90 -20.64
C GLY A 13 19.17 11.38 -19.42
N ILE A 14 19.13 12.17 -18.34
CA ILE A 14 18.44 11.81 -17.09
C ILE A 14 16.93 11.68 -17.31
N ALA A 15 16.31 12.60 -18.03
CA ALA A 15 14.88 12.53 -18.36
C ALA A 15 14.52 11.29 -19.20
N GLY A 16 15.36 10.92 -20.17
CA GLY A 16 15.16 9.71 -20.99
C GLY A 16 15.31 8.42 -20.18
N VAL A 17 16.26 8.38 -19.25
CA VAL A 17 16.44 7.23 -18.34
C VAL A 17 15.27 7.10 -17.38
N ILE A 18 14.81 8.22 -16.78
CA ILE A 18 13.62 8.21 -15.90
C ILE A 18 12.40 7.69 -16.64
N TRP A 19 12.16 8.17 -17.86
CA TRP A 19 11.03 7.72 -18.68
C TRP A 19 11.10 6.23 -19.02
N ALA A 20 12.30 5.73 -19.38
CA ALA A 20 12.50 4.32 -19.65
C ALA A 20 12.31 3.44 -18.40
N LEU A 21 12.75 3.92 -17.23
CA LEU A 21 12.58 3.24 -15.95
C LEU A 21 11.11 3.17 -15.53
N GLU A 22 10.37 4.26 -15.68
CA GLU A 22 8.94 4.35 -15.37
C GLU A 22 8.13 3.37 -16.25
N HIS A 23 8.38 3.37 -17.56
CA HIS A 23 7.72 2.44 -18.48
C HIS A 23 8.06 0.97 -18.19
N ALA A 24 9.32 0.67 -17.87
CA ALA A 24 9.72 -0.68 -17.51
C ALA A 24 9.05 -1.15 -16.20
N GLN A 25 8.95 -0.27 -15.20
CA GLN A 25 8.29 -0.56 -13.93
C GLN A 25 6.81 -0.89 -14.13
N ASP A 26 6.11 -0.11 -14.96
CA ASP A 26 4.70 -0.34 -15.25
C ASP A 26 4.48 -1.68 -15.95
N VAL A 27 5.28 -2.00 -16.98
CA VAL A 27 5.20 -3.28 -17.69
C VAL A 27 5.43 -4.45 -16.74
N VAL A 28 6.49 -4.40 -15.93
CA VAL A 28 6.82 -5.46 -14.97
C VAL A 28 5.70 -5.63 -13.96
N SER A 29 5.19 -4.53 -13.40
CA SER A 29 4.13 -4.57 -12.39
C SER A 29 2.83 -5.14 -12.95
N VAL A 30 2.46 -4.79 -14.19
CA VAL A 30 1.30 -5.40 -14.87
C VAL A 30 1.51 -6.90 -15.08
N MET A 31 2.69 -7.32 -15.54
CA MET A 31 2.98 -8.74 -15.73
C MET A 31 2.91 -9.51 -14.41
N VAL A 32 3.44 -8.95 -13.32
CA VAL A 32 3.36 -9.53 -11.97
C VAL A 32 1.91 -9.64 -11.52
N GLY A 33 1.11 -8.59 -11.68
CA GLY A 33 -0.32 -8.59 -11.34
C GLY A 33 -1.09 -9.69 -12.08
N VAL A 34 -0.87 -9.82 -13.39
CA VAL A 34 -1.50 -10.88 -14.21
C VAL A 34 -1.06 -12.27 -13.76
N MET A 35 0.24 -12.47 -13.49
CA MET A 35 0.76 -13.75 -13.01
C MET A 35 0.12 -14.15 -11.67
N LEU A 36 0.02 -13.21 -10.73
CA LEU A 36 -0.62 -13.43 -9.43
C LEU A 36 -2.10 -13.76 -9.58
N ALA A 37 -2.81 -13.09 -10.48
CA ALA A 37 -4.22 -13.37 -10.76
C ALA A 37 -4.41 -14.79 -11.30
N ILE A 38 -3.58 -15.22 -12.26
CA ILE A 38 -3.62 -16.58 -12.81
C ILE A 38 -3.31 -17.60 -11.71
N LEU A 39 -2.26 -17.38 -10.93
CA LEU A 39 -1.89 -18.28 -9.83
C LEU A 39 -3.01 -18.41 -8.79
N ALA A 40 -3.62 -17.29 -8.40
CA ALA A 40 -4.75 -17.28 -7.46
C ALA A 40 -5.93 -18.08 -8.00
N ALA A 41 -6.28 -17.90 -9.28
CA ALA A 41 -7.34 -18.65 -9.93
C ALA A 41 -7.04 -20.16 -9.98
N VAL A 42 -5.81 -20.54 -10.34
CA VAL A 42 -5.39 -21.95 -10.39
C VAL A 42 -5.47 -22.60 -9.01
N VAL A 43 -4.89 -21.97 -7.98
CA VAL A 43 -4.92 -22.52 -6.61
C VAL A 43 -6.35 -22.66 -6.10
N LEU A 44 -7.21 -21.67 -6.38
CA LEU A 44 -8.62 -21.70 -5.98
C LEU A 44 -9.37 -22.86 -6.64
N ILE A 45 -9.22 -23.03 -7.96
CA ILE A 45 -9.88 -24.11 -8.71
C ILE A 45 -9.41 -25.48 -8.20
N LEU A 46 -8.10 -25.67 -8.05
CA LEU A 46 -7.54 -26.93 -7.53
C LEU A 46 -8.06 -27.22 -6.11
N GLY A 47 -8.11 -26.20 -5.25
CA GLY A 47 -8.63 -26.35 -3.89
C GLY A 47 -10.09 -26.77 -3.84
N VAL A 48 -10.95 -26.19 -4.67
CA VAL A 48 -12.37 -26.56 -4.76
C VAL A 48 -12.53 -27.99 -5.27
N VAL A 49 -11.79 -28.37 -6.32
CA VAL A 49 -11.84 -29.73 -6.88
C VAL A 49 -11.41 -30.78 -5.85
N GLU A 50 -10.31 -30.52 -5.13
CA GLU A 50 -9.81 -31.41 -4.09
C GLU A 50 -10.78 -31.50 -2.90
N PHE A 51 -11.36 -30.40 -2.46
CA PHE A 51 -12.38 -30.38 -1.40
C PHE A 51 -13.56 -31.32 -1.69
N PHE A 52 -14.14 -31.22 -2.89
CA PHE A 52 -15.24 -32.12 -3.29
C PHE A 52 -14.79 -33.57 -3.42
N ARG A 53 -13.53 -33.83 -3.78
CA ARG A 53 -12.97 -35.18 -3.80
C ARG A 53 -12.86 -35.73 -2.39
N ASP A 54 -12.34 -34.97 -1.44
CA ASP A 54 -12.05 -35.43 -0.09
C ASP A 54 -13.31 -35.67 0.75
N ILE A 55 -14.34 -34.83 0.56
CA ILE A 55 -15.68 -35.07 1.15
C ILE A 55 -16.25 -36.42 0.72
N ARG A 56 -16.12 -36.78 -0.58
CA ARG A 56 -16.63 -38.07 -1.09
C ARG A 56 -15.93 -39.28 -0.48
N HIS A 57 -14.70 -39.12 0.01
CA HIS A 57 -13.95 -40.19 0.67
C HIS A 57 -14.18 -40.23 2.20
N GLY A 58 -15.00 -39.33 2.74
CA GLY A 58 -15.38 -39.31 4.17
C GLY A 58 -14.47 -38.47 5.07
N SER A 59 -13.47 -37.77 4.52
CA SER A 59 -12.50 -36.96 5.30
C SER A 59 -12.92 -35.49 5.41
N VAL A 60 -14.11 -35.21 5.96
CA VAL A 60 -14.71 -33.86 5.94
C VAL A 60 -13.89 -32.83 6.73
N GLU A 61 -13.41 -33.17 7.93
CA GLU A 61 -12.62 -32.25 8.77
C GLU A 61 -11.33 -31.81 8.06
N THR A 62 -10.56 -32.77 7.57
CA THR A 62 -9.34 -32.51 6.79
C THR A 62 -9.63 -31.73 5.51
N ALA A 63 -10.73 -32.04 4.82
CA ALA A 63 -11.14 -31.31 3.62
C ALA A 63 -11.39 -29.83 3.91
N VAL A 64 -12.07 -29.51 5.02
CA VAL A 64 -12.37 -28.14 5.44
C VAL A 64 -11.08 -27.38 5.79
N VAL A 65 -10.19 -27.97 6.59
CA VAL A 65 -8.91 -27.35 6.96
C VAL A 65 -8.04 -27.09 5.71
N ASN A 66 -7.94 -28.07 4.82
CA ASN A 66 -7.20 -27.93 3.56
C ASN A 66 -7.77 -26.84 2.66
N LEU A 67 -9.10 -26.75 2.55
CA LEU A 67 -9.76 -25.70 1.78
C LEU A 67 -9.51 -24.32 2.40
N LEU A 68 -9.61 -24.19 3.73
CA LEU A 68 -9.33 -22.94 4.44
C LEU A 68 -7.91 -22.46 4.16
N ASN A 69 -6.91 -23.35 4.27
CA ASN A 69 -5.52 -23.00 3.98
C ASN A 69 -5.33 -22.50 2.53
N ARG A 70 -5.97 -23.16 1.56
CA ARG A 70 -5.94 -22.73 0.15
C ARG A 70 -6.64 -21.40 -0.07
N VAL A 71 -7.78 -21.18 0.57
CA VAL A 71 -8.50 -19.90 0.49
C VAL A 71 -7.66 -18.79 1.11
N LEU A 72 -7.01 -19.02 2.24
CA LEU A 72 -6.08 -18.04 2.83
C LEU A 72 -4.91 -17.75 1.89
N LEU A 73 -4.34 -18.76 1.24
CA LEU A 73 -3.30 -18.56 0.22
C LEU A 73 -3.83 -17.73 -0.96
N VAL A 74 -5.02 -18.02 -1.47
CA VAL A 74 -5.65 -17.24 -2.55
C VAL A 74 -5.89 -15.80 -2.11
N LEU A 75 -6.40 -15.60 -0.89
CA LEU A 75 -6.54 -14.27 -0.33
C LEU A 75 -5.19 -13.59 -0.34
N ILE A 76 -4.11 -14.23 0.16
CA ILE A 76 -2.72 -13.73 0.15
C ILE A 76 -2.34 -13.20 -1.22
N LEU A 77 -2.51 -14.01 -2.27
CA LEU A 77 -2.20 -13.63 -3.65
C LEU A 77 -3.03 -12.45 -4.14
N VAL A 78 -4.34 -12.41 -3.84
CA VAL A 78 -5.24 -11.33 -4.25
C VAL A 78 -4.83 -9.99 -3.65
N GLU A 79 -4.33 -9.97 -2.42
CA GLU A 79 -3.84 -8.72 -1.84
C GLU A 79 -2.50 -8.32 -2.39
N ILE A 80 -1.57 -9.25 -2.59
CA ILE A 80 -0.30 -8.90 -3.25
C ILE A 80 -0.62 -8.31 -4.63
N MET A 81 -1.59 -8.87 -5.36
CA MET A 81 -2.09 -8.27 -6.59
C MET A 81 -2.67 -6.87 -6.34
N HIS A 82 -3.47 -6.66 -5.29
CA HIS A 82 -4.01 -5.35 -4.92
C HIS A 82 -2.91 -4.33 -4.59
N THR A 83 -1.86 -4.71 -3.87
CA THR A 83 -0.73 -3.83 -3.57
C THR A 83 0.04 -3.44 -4.82
N VAL A 84 0.24 -4.39 -5.75
CA VAL A 84 0.85 -4.13 -7.06
C VAL A 84 -0.01 -3.18 -7.90
N VAL A 85 -1.33 -3.39 -7.95
CA VAL A 85 -2.25 -2.49 -8.66
C VAL A 85 -2.28 -1.10 -8.03
N LEU A 86 -2.21 -1.00 -6.71
CA LEU A 86 -2.16 0.28 -6.02
C LEU A 86 -0.82 0.99 -6.27
N SER A 87 0.29 0.24 -6.33
CA SER A 87 1.61 0.73 -6.74
C SER A 87 1.60 1.30 -8.16
N LEU A 88 0.87 0.67 -9.10
CA LEU A 88 0.68 1.18 -10.46
C LEU A 88 -0.09 2.52 -10.50
N ARG A 89 -1.04 2.74 -9.58
CA ARG A 89 -1.85 3.97 -9.54
C ARG A 89 -1.15 5.15 -8.87
N ALA A 90 -0.18 4.88 -8.00
CA ALA A 90 0.51 5.92 -7.23
C ALA A 90 1.86 6.26 -7.87
N HIS A 91 1.88 7.20 -8.82
CA HIS A 91 3.14 7.78 -9.35
C HIS A 91 3.90 8.65 -8.31
N HIS A 92 3.38 8.78 -7.08
CA HIS A 92 4.15 9.18 -5.89
C HIS A 92 3.50 8.54 -4.66
N LEU A 93 4.27 7.83 -3.83
CA LEU A 93 3.74 7.25 -2.60
C LEU A 93 3.90 8.24 -1.45
N VAL A 94 2.78 8.85 -1.05
CA VAL A 94 2.64 9.51 0.25
C VAL A 94 2.88 8.44 1.34
N ALA A 95 3.52 8.80 2.45
CA ALA A 95 3.90 7.82 3.49
C ALA A 95 2.68 7.05 4.07
N GLN A 96 1.53 7.69 4.09
CA GLN A 96 0.29 7.14 4.65
C GLN A 96 -0.25 5.89 3.91
N PRO A 97 -0.48 5.90 2.58
CA PRO A 97 -0.90 4.69 1.86
C PRO A 97 0.15 3.57 1.89
N LEU A 98 1.45 3.88 1.87
CA LEU A 98 2.50 2.86 1.98
C LEU A 98 2.43 2.13 3.32
N LEU A 99 2.31 2.87 4.42
CA LEU A 99 2.23 2.28 5.76
C LEU A 99 0.93 1.47 5.97
N ALA A 100 -0.19 1.91 5.41
CA ALA A 100 -1.45 1.16 5.47
C ALA A 100 -1.34 -0.19 4.75
N VAL A 101 -0.77 -0.19 3.53
CA VAL A 101 -0.52 -1.42 2.77
C VAL A 101 0.48 -2.34 3.49
N GLY A 102 1.55 -1.78 4.06
CA GLY A 102 2.53 -2.54 4.83
C GLY A 102 1.92 -3.20 6.07
N LEU A 103 1.06 -2.49 6.80
CA LEU A 103 0.37 -3.05 7.97
C LEU A 103 -0.58 -4.20 7.58
N VAL A 104 -1.34 -4.03 6.49
CA VAL A 104 -2.21 -5.10 5.96
C VAL A 104 -1.40 -6.33 5.56
N ALA A 105 -0.23 -6.14 4.93
CA ALA A 105 0.67 -7.23 4.57
C ALA A 105 1.19 -8.01 5.80
N VAL A 106 1.50 -7.30 6.89
CA VAL A 106 1.93 -7.93 8.16
C VAL A 106 0.80 -8.73 8.79
N ILE A 107 -0.39 -8.15 8.93
CA ILE A 107 -1.57 -8.83 9.51
C ILE A 107 -1.86 -10.13 8.74
N ARG A 108 -1.81 -10.06 7.42
CA ARG A 108 -2.00 -11.20 6.53
C ARG A 108 -0.97 -12.31 6.72
N LYS A 109 0.31 -11.95 6.89
CA LYS A 109 1.36 -12.94 7.17
C LYS A 109 1.09 -13.67 8.49
N ILE A 110 0.60 -12.96 9.51
CA ILE A 110 0.26 -13.55 10.80
C ILE A 110 -0.89 -14.55 10.65
N LEU A 111 -1.95 -14.20 9.92
CA LEU A 111 -3.07 -15.12 9.67
C LEU A 111 -2.64 -16.37 8.92
N PHE A 112 -1.73 -16.24 7.94
CA PHE A 112 -1.16 -17.38 7.23
C PHE A 112 -0.36 -18.31 8.15
N VAL A 113 0.53 -17.73 8.95
CA VAL A 113 1.37 -18.48 9.89
C VAL A 113 0.52 -19.17 10.95
N LEU A 114 -0.51 -18.51 11.48
CA LEU A 114 -1.43 -19.09 12.46
C LEU A 114 -2.33 -20.18 11.88
N SER A 115 -2.67 -20.12 10.60
CA SER A 115 -3.47 -21.14 9.93
C SER A 115 -2.62 -22.29 9.38
N SER A 116 -1.31 -22.13 9.29
CA SER A 116 -0.42 -23.21 8.89
C SER A 116 -0.31 -24.17 10.06
N GLU A 117 -0.52 -25.46 9.83
CA GLU A 117 -0.34 -26.49 10.88
C GLU A 117 1.16 -26.73 11.22
N GLU A 118 2.06 -25.93 10.67
CA GLU A 118 3.49 -25.97 10.95
C GLU A 118 3.78 -25.40 12.36
N PRO A 119 4.66 -26.06 13.14
CA PRO A 119 5.03 -25.58 14.46
C PRO A 119 5.76 -24.24 14.36
N VAL A 120 5.11 -23.17 14.84
CA VAL A 120 5.67 -21.82 14.81
C VAL A 120 6.78 -21.68 15.85
N SER A 121 7.97 -21.30 15.41
CA SER A 121 9.09 -21.02 16.31
C SER A 121 8.80 -19.79 17.17
N SER A 122 9.13 -19.84 18.47
CA SER A 122 9.02 -18.68 19.38
C SER A 122 9.75 -17.45 18.83
N THR A 123 10.84 -17.65 18.09
CA THR A 123 11.59 -16.57 17.43
C THR A 123 10.77 -15.93 16.31
N GLU A 124 10.07 -16.73 15.49
CA GLU A 124 9.24 -16.21 14.40
C GLU A 124 8.06 -15.38 14.94
N LEU A 125 7.40 -15.90 15.99
CA LEU A 125 6.36 -15.18 16.72
C LEU A 125 6.87 -13.85 17.30
N ALA A 126 8.05 -13.86 17.93
CA ALA A 126 8.67 -12.65 18.46
C ALA A 126 8.98 -11.63 17.36
N LEU A 127 9.48 -12.08 16.20
CA LEU A 127 9.76 -11.22 15.05
C LEU A 127 8.49 -10.64 14.43
N LEU A 128 7.41 -11.42 14.32
CA LEU A 128 6.12 -10.95 13.82
C LEU A 128 5.55 -9.85 14.74
N ILE A 129 5.57 -10.06 16.06
CA ILE A 129 5.11 -9.08 17.05
C ILE A 129 5.98 -7.82 17.00
N ALA A 130 7.30 -7.98 16.97
CA ALA A 130 8.23 -6.85 16.88
C ALA A 130 8.01 -6.04 15.59
N MET A 131 7.80 -6.71 14.45
CA MET A 131 7.52 -6.07 13.17
C MET A 131 6.22 -5.25 13.21
N ILE A 132 5.14 -5.76 13.82
CA ILE A 132 3.92 -4.95 14.05
C ILE A 132 4.25 -3.73 14.90
N GLY A 133 4.99 -3.91 16.00
CA GLY A 133 5.39 -2.81 16.89
C GLY A 133 6.13 -1.70 16.14
N VAL A 134 7.04 -2.06 15.24
CA VAL A 134 7.76 -1.11 14.38
C VAL A 134 6.81 -0.40 13.40
N PHE A 135 5.92 -1.14 12.72
CA PHE A 135 4.95 -0.53 11.79
C PHE A 135 3.99 0.43 12.50
N VAL A 136 3.48 0.06 13.67
CA VAL A 136 2.59 0.90 14.48
C VAL A 136 3.34 2.12 15.00
N LEU A 137 4.58 1.96 15.47
CA LEU A 137 5.41 3.09 15.90
C LEU A 137 5.70 4.05 14.76
N ALA A 138 6.01 3.54 13.56
CA ALA A 138 6.20 4.35 12.37
C ALA A 138 4.91 5.10 11.97
N LEU A 139 3.75 4.43 12.04
CA LEU A 139 2.44 5.07 11.83
C LEU A 139 2.17 6.17 12.84
N ILE A 140 2.43 5.94 14.13
CA ILE A 140 2.27 6.97 15.17
C ILE A 140 3.20 8.13 14.86
N LEU A 141 4.46 7.88 14.55
CA LEU A 141 5.44 8.93 14.31
C LEU A 141 5.05 9.77 13.08
N VAL A 142 4.67 9.14 11.97
CA VAL A 142 4.18 9.82 10.77
C VAL A 142 2.89 10.60 11.05
N SER A 143 1.92 10.02 11.76
CA SER A 143 0.66 10.72 12.10
C SER A 143 0.86 11.91 13.04
N ARG A 144 1.99 11.95 13.77
CA ARG A 144 2.34 13.10 14.62
C ARG A 144 2.98 14.24 13.83
N PHE A 145 3.45 13.99 12.60
CA PHE A 145 4.06 14.99 11.73
C PHE A 145 3.10 15.57 10.67
N ASP A 146 1.78 15.29 10.77
CA ASP A 146 0.72 16.05 10.10
C ASP A 146 -0.01 17.03 11.07
N PRO A 147 0.67 18.01 11.69
CA PRO A 147 -0.01 19.21 12.16
C PRO A 147 -0.31 20.09 10.95
N ALA A 148 -1.50 19.92 10.37
CA ALA A 148 -2.04 20.86 9.39
C ALA A 148 -2.09 22.26 10.01
N GLU A 149 -1.46 23.18 9.29
CA GLU A 149 -1.68 24.64 9.27
C GLU A 149 -1.93 25.32 10.62
N THR A 150 -0.86 25.98 11.08
CA THR A 150 -0.93 27.14 11.95
C THR A 150 -2.08 28.06 11.53
N ASP A 151 -3.03 28.23 12.44
CA ASP A 151 -4.05 29.28 12.47
C ASP A 151 -3.40 30.67 12.43
N SER A 152 -2.90 31.03 11.24
CA SER A 152 -2.24 32.30 10.94
C SER A 152 -3.01 32.95 9.79
N GLY A 153 -4.24 33.40 10.10
CA GLY A 153 -5.10 33.91 9.04
C GLY A 153 -6.28 34.80 9.41
N VAL A 154 -6.55 35.12 10.69
CA VAL A 154 -7.56 36.17 11.03
C VAL A 154 -7.07 37.02 12.20
N SER A 155 -5.94 37.70 12.03
CA SER A 155 -5.57 38.87 12.85
C SER A 155 -4.57 39.75 12.11
N ALA A 156 -4.96 40.33 10.97
CA ALA A 156 -4.24 41.45 10.35
C ALA A 156 -5.02 42.05 9.16
N ALA A 157 -6.19 42.63 9.41
CA ALA A 157 -6.74 43.66 8.52
C ALA A 157 -7.22 44.82 9.42
N GLY A 158 -6.32 45.78 9.64
CA GLY A 158 -6.62 47.03 10.32
C GLY A 158 -7.65 47.89 9.56
N PRO A 159 -8.21 48.92 10.20
CA PRO A 159 -9.35 49.67 9.68
C PRO A 159 -8.91 50.76 8.68
N ALA A 160 -9.64 50.91 7.57
CA ALA A 160 -9.60 52.09 6.70
C ALA A 160 -10.82 52.15 5.75
N PRO A 161 -11.22 53.31 5.20
CA PRO A 161 -11.52 54.59 5.87
C PRO A 161 -12.96 55.07 5.57
N ALA A 162 -13.31 56.20 6.18
CA ALA A 162 -14.60 56.91 6.21
C ALA A 162 -15.47 56.88 4.94
N PHE A 163 -16.71 56.41 5.11
CA PHE A 163 -17.83 56.73 4.23
C PHE A 163 -18.55 57.96 4.78
N ASN A 164 -18.35 59.09 4.11
CA ASN A 164 -19.06 60.35 4.32
C ASN A 164 -20.52 60.20 3.83
N ALA A 165 -21.46 60.17 4.77
CA ALA A 165 -22.86 60.41 4.48
C ALA A 165 -23.27 61.64 5.30
N GLY A 166 -23.47 62.75 4.61
CA GLY A 166 -24.11 63.93 5.17
C GLY A 166 -25.53 63.57 5.64
N SER A 167 -25.81 64.00 6.86
CA SER A 167 -27.13 64.31 7.40
C SER A 167 -26.82 65.34 8.48
N ASP A 168 -26.98 66.61 8.19
CA ASP A 168 -28.24 67.32 8.40
C ASP A 168 -28.55 67.46 9.90
N ASP A 169 -28.73 68.72 10.28
CA ASP A 169 -29.50 69.21 11.42
C ASP A 169 -28.82 69.48 12.77
N GLN A 170 -28.73 70.80 13.02
CA GLN A 170 -28.74 71.56 14.30
C GLN A 170 -27.41 71.96 14.94
#